data_AF-A0A9D8NBD2-F1
#
_entry.id   AF-A0A9D8NBD2-F1
#
_cell.length_a   1.000
_cell.length_b   1.000
_cell.length_c   1.000
_cell.angle_alpha   90.00
_cell.angle_beta   90.00
_cell.angle_gamma   90.00
#
_symmetry.space_group_name_H-M   'P 1'
#
loop_
_entity.id
_entity.type
_entity.pdbx_description
1 polymer ?
#
loop_
_entity_poly.entity_id
_entity_poly.type
_entity_poly.pdbx_seq_one_letter_code
_entity_poly.pdbx_strand_id
1 'polypeptide(L)'
;NDADGNHLGYNRVYMINNYFRPGPNTKKNVNSTRYFVQGDKSGDGGYGEWYLNGNKFEENSTWAGTGNQWNAANVNAVNADNFYGFVELNSARAFNMKDVSSTTAEDFFNSYVLQSLPEDGLSGLEYETADNAYTAVCAQAGASLPKYDAVDTRLLKEAKGDIDPVYFGPASESSPNTPARGIGIIDTPNDISLDEYAADGYVTLEVTYTKDQQTLTATNIYPKLDGECTIEDTDGDGMPDKYEDMKGFDKNNADDGAEIASSGYTNLEDFLNGVADGTITKDDYETTGIAVATRNNTARTTYYNVAGEQISQPQRGITVVVSENAGVKDVKKVLTK
;
A
#
# COMPACT_ATOMS: atom_id res chain seq x y z
N ASN A 1 -30.42 -10.04 24.75
CA ASN A 1 -31.05 -11.31 24.36
C ASN A 1 -32.53 -11.10 24.11
N ASP A 2 -33.16 -11.95 23.30
CA ASP A 2 -34.59 -11.96 23.03
C ASP A 2 -35.33 -12.60 24.20
N ALA A 3 -36.66 -12.70 24.09
CA ALA A 3 -37.50 -13.27 25.13
C ALA A 3 -37.17 -14.74 25.45
N ASP A 4 -36.46 -15.43 24.55
CA ASP A 4 -36.05 -16.83 24.68
C ASP A 4 -34.60 -16.98 25.17
N GLY A 5 -33.91 -15.86 25.43
CA GLY A 5 -32.53 -15.85 25.90
C GLY A 5 -31.48 -15.86 24.78
N ASN A 6 -31.88 -15.76 23.51
CA ASN A 6 -30.96 -15.71 22.37
C ASN A 6 -30.38 -14.31 22.18
N HIS A 7 -29.13 -14.16 21.79
CA HIS A 7 -28.48 -12.85 21.71
C HIS A 7 -29.07 -11.98 20.56
N LEU A 8 -29.60 -10.79 20.89
CA LEU A 8 -30.33 -9.88 19.95
C LEU A 8 -29.40 -9.02 19.07
N GLY A 9 -28.10 -9.04 19.33
CA GLY A 9 -27.08 -8.45 18.46
C GLY A 9 -25.95 -9.46 18.35
N TYR A 10 -25.72 -9.97 17.15
CA TYR A 10 -24.61 -10.88 16.88
C TYR A 10 -23.55 -10.12 16.10
N ASN A 11 -22.36 -10.02 16.67
CA ASN A 11 -21.16 -9.63 15.92
C ASN A 11 -20.46 -10.94 15.55
N ARG A 12 -20.39 -11.24 14.25
CA ARG A 12 -19.63 -12.37 13.72
C ARG A 12 -18.45 -11.83 12.93
N VAL A 13 -17.25 -12.26 13.28
CA VAL A 13 -16.03 -11.83 12.61
C VAL A 13 -15.38 -13.02 11.91
N TYR A 14 -15.14 -12.86 10.61
CA TYR A 14 -14.46 -13.84 9.78
C TYR A 14 -13.08 -13.30 9.42
N MET A 15 -12.04 -13.91 9.97
CA MET A 15 -10.65 -13.59 9.65
C MET A 15 -10.04 -14.77 8.91
N ILE A 16 -9.89 -14.60 7.61
CA ILE A 16 -9.51 -15.68 6.72
C ILE A 16 -8.29 -15.23 5.93
N ASN A 17 -7.25 -16.07 5.94
CA ASN A 17 -6.07 -15.92 5.09
C ASN A 17 -5.36 -14.55 5.18
N ASN A 18 -5.34 -13.93 6.36
CA ASN A 18 -4.56 -12.72 6.58
C ASN A 18 -3.09 -13.06 6.85
N TYR A 19 -2.16 -12.32 6.25
CA TYR A 19 -0.72 -12.44 6.50
C TYR A 19 -0.22 -11.32 7.42
N PHE A 20 0.34 -11.69 8.57
CA PHE A 20 0.80 -10.77 9.61
C PHE A 20 2.32 -10.75 9.66
N ARG A 21 2.89 -9.64 9.21
CA ARG A 21 4.32 -9.40 9.24
C ARG A 21 4.70 -8.49 10.42
N PRO A 22 5.55 -8.93 11.36
CA PRO A 22 6.06 -8.07 12.42
C PRO A 22 6.78 -6.84 11.84
N GLY A 23 6.42 -5.67 12.33
CA GLY A 23 7.12 -4.42 12.03
C GLY A 23 8.05 -4.02 13.18
N PRO A 24 8.86 -2.97 13.02
CA PRO A 24 9.88 -2.64 14.01
C PRO A 24 9.34 -2.33 15.42
N ASN A 25 8.08 -1.91 15.53
CA ASN A 25 7.43 -1.67 16.83
C ASN A 25 7.04 -2.96 17.58
N THR A 26 6.98 -4.12 16.91
CA THR A 26 6.58 -5.41 17.51
C THR A 26 7.55 -5.86 18.61
N LYS A 27 8.86 -5.79 18.37
CA LYS A 27 9.90 -6.21 19.34
C LYS A 27 9.78 -5.57 20.72
N LYS A 28 9.36 -4.30 20.78
CA LYS A 28 9.41 -3.49 22.00
C LYS A 28 8.16 -3.65 22.85
N ASN A 29 6.98 -3.73 22.21
CA ASN A 29 5.69 -3.63 22.91
C ASN A 29 4.90 -4.95 22.91
N VAL A 30 5.25 -5.91 22.05
CA VAL A 30 4.51 -7.15 21.83
C VAL A 30 5.42 -8.36 22.08
N ASN A 31 6.35 -8.23 23.04
CA ASN A 31 7.39 -9.23 23.30
C ASN A 31 6.90 -10.49 24.03
N SER A 32 5.78 -10.39 24.73
CA SER A 32 5.28 -11.37 25.70
C SER A 32 3.91 -11.93 25.34
N THR A 33 3.30 -11.43 24.27
CA THR A 33 2.01 -11.88 23.74
C THR A 33 2.06 -11.82 22.20
N ARG A 34 1.35 -12.72 21.53
CA ARG A 34 1.25 -12.77 20.06
C ARG A 34 -0.05 -13.46 19.66
N TYR A 35 -1.06 -12.69 19.30
CA TYR A 35 -2.37 -13.18 18.84
C TYR A 35 -2.79 -12.39 17.59
N PHE A 36 -3.52 -13.03 16.68
CA PHE A 36 -4.12 -12.37 15.51
C PHE A 36 -5.15 -11.34 15.97
N VAL A 37 -5.97 -11.72 16.96
CA VAL A 37 -6.98 -10.86 17.56
C VAL A 37 -7.19 -11.14 19.04
N GLN A 38 -7.69 -10.09 19.71
CA GLN A 38 -8.22 -10.17 21.05
C GLN A 38 -9.69 -9.74 21.03
N GLY A 39 -10.58 -10.67 21.35
CA GLY A 39 -11.97 -10.34 21.66
C GLY A 39 -12.07 -9.58 22.99
N ASP A 40 -12.63 -8.39 22.95
CA ASP A 40 -12.99 -7.59 24.14
C ASP A 40 -14.52 -7.42 24.17
N LYS A 41 -15.06 -7.24 25.37
CA LYS A 41 -16.46 -6.88 25.60
C LYS A 41 -16.50 -5.50 26.25
N SER A 42 -17.35 -4.62 25.75
CA SER A 42 -17.68 -3.37 26.44
C SER A 42 -19.12 -3.45 26.96
N GLY A 43 -19.30 -3.24 28.27
CA GLY A 43 -20.61 -3.27 28.92
C GLY A 43 -21.32 -4.63 28.88
N ASP A 44 -22.65 -4.60 28.73
CA ASP A 44 -23.55 -5.76 28.90
C ASP A 44 -23.74 -6.60 27.62
N GLY A 45 -23.01 -6.30 26.54
CA GLY A 45 -23.22 -6.86 25.18
C GLY A 45 -22.62 -8.25 24.92
N GLY A 46 -21.80 -8.79 25.82
CA GLY A 46 -21.08 -10.06 25.60
C GLY A 46 -19.94 -9.95 24.57
N TYR A 47 -19.39 -11.10 24.17
CA TYR A 47 -18.37 -11.18 23.11
C TYR A 47 -19.03 -11.46 21.75
N GLY A 48 -18.38 -11.05 20.66
CA GLY A 48 -18.69 -11.54 19.32
C GLY A 48 -18.25 -12.99 19.11
N GLU A 49 -18.76 -13.62 18.05
CA GLU A 49 -18.37 -14.96 17.58
C GLU A 49 -17.29 -14.82 16.49
N TRP A 50 -16.29 -15.70 16.48
CA TRP A 50 -15.09 -15.55 15.65
C TRP A 50 -14.80 -16.80 14.85
N TYR A 51 -14.54 -16.63 13.56
CA TYR A 51 -13.99 -17.64 12.67
C TYR A 51 -12.58 -17.22 12.27
N LEU A 52 -11.57 -18.01 12.65
CA LEU A 52 -10.17 -17.79 12.27
C LEU A 52 -9.68 -18.99 11.49
N ASN A 53 -9.26 -18.78 10.24
CA ASN A 53 -8.72 -19.86 9.44
C ASN A 53 -7.67 -19.37 8.44
N GLY A 54 -6.58 -20.11 8.30
CA GLY A 54 -5.52 -19.86 7.32
C GLY A 54 -4.75 -18.53 7.49
N ASN A 55 -4.95 -17.81 8.59
CA ASN A 55 -4.15 -16.65 8.93
C ASN A 55 -2.73 -17.08 9.33
N LYS A 56 -1.75 -16.26 9.01
CA LYS A 56 -0.34 -16.61 9.16
C LYS A 56 0.46 -15.46 9.74
N PHE A 57 1.30 -15.74 10.72
CA PHE A 57 2.41 -14.86 11.09
C PHE A 57 3.62 -15.17 10.22
N GLU A 58 4.34 -14.14 9.79
CA GLU A 58 5.66 -14.30 9.19
C GLU A 58 6.59 -15.10 10.11
N GLU A 59 7.21 -16.13 9.55
CA GLU A 59 8.19 -16.95 10.23
C GLU A 59 9.57 -16.28 10.25
N ASN A 60 10.31 -16.44 11.35
CA ASN A 60 11.69 -15.96 11.49
C ASN A 60 11.89 -14.46 11.24
N SER A 61 10.84 -13.65 11.42
CA SER A 61 10.92 -12.20 11.22
C SER A 61 12.02 -11.59 12.09
N THR A 62 12.89 -10.79 11.48
CA THR A 62 13.89 -9.99 12.20
C THR A 62 13.25 -8.92 13.07
N TRP A 63 11.93 -8.69 12.97
CA TRP A 63 11.17 -7.73 13.76
C TRP A 63 10.25 -8.41 14.81
N ALA A 64 10.26 -9.73 14.89
CA ALA A 64 9.60 -10.46 15.97
C ALA A 64 10.36 -10.33 17.31
N GLY A 65 9.64 -10.44 18.42
CA GLY A 65 10.23 -10.50 19.75
C GLY A 65 11.08 -11.76 19.96
N THR A 66 11.89 -11.79 21.02
CA THR A 66 12.71 -12.96 21.39
C THR A 66 12.05 -13.84 22.46
N GLY A 67 10.81 -13.52 22.86
CA GLY A 67 10.05 -14.28 23.85
C GLY A 67 9.63 -15.66 23.33
N ASN A 68 9.28 -16.55 24.26
CA ASN A 68 8.85 -17.92 23.94
C ASN A 68 7.71 -17.94 22.89
N GLN A 69 6.81 -16.96 22.95
CA GLN A 69 5.65 -16.81 22.07
C GLN A 69 6.04 -16.67 20.60
N TRP A 70 7.21 -16.09 20.31
CA TRP A 70 7.72 -15.78 18.98
C TRP A 70 8.75 -16.80 18.47
N ASN A 71 9.05 -17.85 19.24
CA ASN A 71 9.95 -18.90 18.75
C ASN A 71 9.32 -19.65 17.56
N ALA A 72 10.15 -20.21 16.68
CA ALA A 72 9.69 -20.86 15.45
C ALA A 72 8.66 -21.99 15.72
N ALA A 73 8.82 -22.76 16.79
CA ALA A 73 7.88 -23.84 17.11
C ALA A 73 6.46 -23.33 17.39
N ASN A 74 6.35 -22.27 18.21
CA ASN A 74 5.06 -21.66 18.52
C ASN A 74 4.50 -20.87 17.33
N VAL A 75 5.36 -20.25 16.51
CA VAL A 75 4.93 -19.59 15.28
C VAL A 75 4.32 -20.59 14.30
N ASN A 76 5.00 -21.71 14.10
CA ASN A 76 4.51 -22.77 13.22
C ASN A 76 3.22 -23.42 13.76
N ALA A 77 3.10 -23.58 15.08
CA ALA A 77 1.90 -24.12 15.70
C ALA A 77 0.66 -23.23 15.45
N VAL A 78 0.78 -21.90 15.63
CA VAL A 78 -0.37 -20.99 15.36
C VAL A 78 -0.67 -20.81 13.89
N ASN A 79 0.33 -20.93 13.01
CA ASN A 79 0.15 -20.88 11.56
C ASN A 79 -0.58 -22.15 11.06
N ALA A 80 -0.35 -23.29 11.72
CA ALA A 80 -1.04 -24.55 11.43
C ALA A 80 -2.45 -24.59 12.05
N ASP A 81 -2.64 -23.98 13.22
CA ASP A 81 -3.91 -23.91 13.93
C ASP A 81 -4.11 -22.50 14.53
N ASN A 82 -5.02 -21.73 13.93
CA ASN A 82 -5.32 -20.37 14.38
C ASN A 82 -6.11 -20.30 15.69
N PHE A 83 -6.40 -21.44 16.33
CA PHE A 83 -6.92 -21.52 17.69
C PHE A 83 -5.94 -22.16 18.68
N TYR A 84 -4.70 -22.45 18.25
CA TYR A 84 -3.66 -23.03 19.08
C TYR A 84 -3.50 -22.27 20.40
N GLY A 85 -3.45 -23.01 21.51
CA GLY A 85 -3.20 -22.47 22.85
C GLY A 85 -4.37 -21.69 23.46
N PHE A 86 -5.53 -21.63 22.80
CA PHE A 86 -6.72 -20.96 23.33
C PHE A 86 -7.24 -21.69 24.57
N VAL A 87 -7.46 -23.01 24.49
CA VAL A 87 -7.99 -23.80 25.61
C VAL A 87 -6.99 -23.89 26.76
N GLU A 88 -5.69 -24.04 26.46
CA GLU A 88 -4.64 -24.11 27.48
C GLU A 88 -4.24 -22.74 28.06
N LEU A 89 -4.81 -21.64 27.52
CA LEU A 89 -4.57 -20.25 27.92
C LEU A 89 -3.10 -19.82 28.08
N ASN A 90 -2.23 -20.30 27.20
CA ASN A 90 -0.85 -19.87 27.22
C ASN A 90 -0.66 -18.57 26.41
N SER A 91 0.44 -17.86 26.65
CA SER A 91 0.74 -16.58 26.01
C SER A 91 1.10 -16.67 24.52
N ALA A 92 1.36 -17.88 24.01
CA ALA A 92 1.73 -18.12 22.60
C ALA A 92 0.50 -18.41 21.72
N ARG A 93 -0.71 -18.23 22.26
CA ARG A 93 -1.97 -18.52 21.59
C ARG A 93 -2.29 -17.59 20.43
N ALA A 94 -2.88 -18.13 19.37
CA ALA A 94 -3.26 -17.40 18.16
C ALA A 94 -4.46 -16.46 18.37
N PHE A 95 -5.38 -16.84 19.24
CA PHE A 95 -6.60 -16.12 19.55
C PHE A 95 -6.68 -15.85 21.04
N ASN A 96 -7.12 -14.65 21.42
CA ASN A 96 -7.33 -14.30 22.81
C ASN A 96 -8.74 -13.73 23.03
N MET A 97 -9.31 -14.01 24.19
CA MET A 97 -10.49 -13.32 24.69
C MET A 97 -10.18 -12.76 26.07
N LYS A 98 -10.47 -11.48 26.28
CA LYS A 98 -10.25 -10.80 27.56
C LYS A 98 -11.07 -11.48 28.67
N ASP A 99 -10.57 -11.46 29.90
CA ASP A 99 -11.23 -12.01 31.10
C ASP A 99 -11.55 -13.53 31.05
N VAL A 100 -10.89 -14.29 30.17
CA VAL A 100 -11.00 -15.76 30.16
C VAL A 100 -10.06 -16.40 31.19
N SER A 101 -10.59 -17.40 31.91
CA SER A 101 -9.86 -18.19 32.92
C SER A 101 -9.68 -19.64 32.47
N SER A 102 -8.66 -20.34 33.00
CA SER A 102 -8.27 -21.68 32.52
C SER A 102 -9.34 -22.74 32.76
N THR A 103 -10.20 -22.56 33.76
CA THR A 103 -11.31 -23.47 34.04
C THR A 103 -12.50 -23.30 33.10
N THR A 104 -12.56 -22.21 32.33
CA THR A 104 -13.69 -21.87 31.46
C THR A 104 -13.31 -21.72 29.99
N ALA A 105 -12.04 -21.90 29.63
CA ALA A 105 -11.56 -21.63 28.26
C ALA A 105 -12.27 -22.48 27.20
N GLU A 106 -12.53 -23.75 27.51
CA GLU A 106 -13.27 -24.67 26.64
C GLU A 106 -14.72 -24.22 26.43
N ASP A 107 -15.41 -23.79 27.49
CA ASP A 107 -16.79 -23.28 27.37
C ASP A 107 -16.84 -22.01 26.52
N PHE A 108 -15.84 -21.14 26.65
CA PHE A 108 -15.70 -19.96 25.81
C PHE A 108 -15.42 -20.33 24.35
N PHE A 109 -14.55 -21.31 24.12
CA PHE A 109 -14.27 -21.81 22.78
C PHE A 109 -15.58 -22.28 22.14
N ASN A 110 -16.34 -23.13 22.82
CA ASN A 110 -17.59 -23.68 22.31
C ASN A 110 -18.70 -22.63 22.14
N SER A 111 -18.65 -21.52 22.89
CA SER A 111 -19.68 -20.46 22.82
C SER A 111 -19.38 -19.37 21.79
N TYR A 112 -18.10 -19.10 21.50
CA TYR A 112 -17.69 -17.93 20.74
C TYR A 112 -16.81 -18.24 19.52
N VAL A 113 -16.40 -19.49 19.32
CA VAL A 113 -15.66 -19.90 18.11
C VAL A 113 -16.62 -20.55 17.11
N LEU A 114 -16.65 -19.97 15.92
CA LEU A 114 -17.36 -20.52 14.77
C LEU A 114 -16.51 -21.63 14.14
N GLN A 115 -17.12 -22.81 13.96
CA GLN A 115 -16.44 -23.99 13.39
C GLN A 115 -16.56 -24.07 11.86
N SER A 116 -17.41 -23.24 11.26
CA SER A 116 -17.67 -23.23 9.82
C SER A 116 -17.99 -21.84 9.32
N LEU A 117 -17.82 -21.65 8.01
CA LEU A 117 -18.32 -20.49 7.29
C LEU A 117 -19.86 -20.48 7.26
N PRO A 118 -20.49 -19.34 6.91
CA PRO A 118 -21.94 -19.29 6.68
C PRO A 118 -22.36 -20.28 5.59
N GLU A 119 -23.54 -20.89 5.74
CA GLU A 119 -24.09 -21.85 4.76
C GLU A 119 -24.30 -21.22 3.37
N ASP A 120 -24.65 -19.93 3.33
CA ASP A 120 -24.86 -19.17 2.08
C ASP A 120 -23.54 -18.66 1.45
N GLY A 121 -22.40 -19.06 2.01
CA GLY A 121 -21.08 -18.55 1.62
C GLY A 121 -20.78 -17.16 2.17
N LEU A 122 -19.59 -16.64 1.88
CA LEU A 122 -19.20 -15.27 2.22
C LEU A 122 -19.80 -14.29 1.20
N SER A 123 -19.00 -13.72 0.31
CA SER A 123 -19.44 -12.77 -0.72
C SER A 123 -19.53 -13.38 -2.12
N GLY A 124 -19.25 -14.69 -2.26
CA GLY A 124 -19.09 -15.36 -3.55
C GLY A 124 -17.74 -15.08 -4.24
N LEU A 125 -16.85 -14.32 -3.62
CA LEU A 125 -15.48 -14.09 -4.10
C LEU A 125 -14.57 -15.28 -3.79
N GLU A 126 -13.72 -15.64 -4.74
CA GLU A 126 -12.60 -16.54 -4.48
C GLU A 126 -11.57 -15.83 -3.59
N TYR A 127 -11.13 -16.50 -2.53
CA TYR A 127 -10.12 -15.98 -1.64
C TYR A 127 -8.81 -16.77 -1.80
N GLU A 128 -7.71 -16.05 -1.81
CA GLU A 128 -6.37 -16.62 -1.88
C GLU A 128 -5.88 -17.09 -0.51
N THR A 129 -4.86 -17.95 -0.48
CA THR A 129 -4.14 -18.27 0.76
C THR A 129 -3.39 -17.03 1.28
N ALA A 130 -3.04 -16.99 2.57
CA ALA A 130 -2.33 -15.85 3.14
C ALA A 130 -1.00 -15.55 2.42
N ASP A 131 -0.25 -16.58 2.01
CA ASP A 131 1.02 -16.41 1.29
C ASP A 131 0.81 -15.85 -0.13
N ASN A 132 -0.23 -16.30 -0.84
CA ASN A 132 -0.56 -15.80 -2.17
C ASN A 132 -1.07 -14.36 -2.09
N ALA A 133 -1.99 -14.07 -1.17
CA ALA A 133 -2.51 -12.72 -0.94
C ALA A 133 -1.38 -11.75 -0.61
N TYR A 134 -0.46 -12.14 0.28
CA TYR A 134 0.73 -11.35 0.59
C TYR A 134 1.59 -11.07 -0.63
N THR A 135 1.86 -12.11 -1.44
CA THR A 135 2.67 -11.99 -2.65
C THR A 135 2.01 -11.08 -3.69
N ALA A 136 0.71 -11.25 -3.92
CA ALA A 136 -0.07 -10.45 -4.85
C ALA A 136 -0.09 -8.98 -4.43
N VAL A 137 -0.44 -8.70 -3.16
CA VAL A 137 -0.45 -7.33 -2.62
C VAL A 137 0.93 -6.68 -2.74
N CYS A 138 2.00 -7.37 -2.35
CA CYS A 138 3.35 -6.81 -2.44
C CYS A 138 3.87 -6.62 -3.88
N ALA A 139 3.20 -7.19 -4.87
CA ALA A 139 3.55 -7.03 -6.28
C ALA A 139 2.65 -6.01 -7.01
N GLN A 140 1.39 -5.90 -6.62
CA GLN A 140 0.33 -5.28 -7.43
C GLN A 140 -0.45 -4.17 -6.70
N ALA A 141 -0.23 -3.94 -5.40
CA ALA A 141 -0.97 -2.92 -4.67
C ALA A 141 -0.54 -1.49 -5.05
N GLY A 142 -1.52 -0.59 -5.08
CA GLY A 142 -1.30 0.83 -5.37
C GLY A 142 -1.48 1.18 -6.85
N ALA A 143 -1.19 2.43 -7.20
CA ALA A 143 -1.25 2.93 -8.57
C ALA A 143 -0.06 2.39 -9.38
N SER A 144 -0.21 1.18 -9.90
CA SER A 144 0.87 0.40 -10.50
C SER A 144 1.18 0.73 -11.96
N LEU A 145 0.33 1.54 -12.58
CA LEU A 145 0.36 1.81 -14.01
C LEU A 145 0.63 3.30 -14.27
N PRO A 146 1.49 3.66 -15.25
CA PRO A 146 2.31 2.79 -16.11
C PRO A 146 3.43 2.05 -15.38
N LYS A 147 3.84 2.57 -14.23
CA LYS A 147 4.84 1.96 -13.38
C LYS A 147 4.72 2.59 -11.99
N TYR A 148 5.15 1.85 -10.99
CA TYR A 148 5.38 2.38 -9.66
C TYR A 148 6.41 3.51 -9.68
N ASP A 149 6.13 4.57 -8.93
CA ASP A 149 7.13 5.57 -8.65
C ASP A 149 8.12 5.08 -7.57
N ALA A 150 9.03 5.95 -7.13
CA ALA A 150 10.04 5.59 -6.13
C ALA A 150 9.42 5.34 -4.74
N VAL A 151 8.29 5.98 -4.41
CA VAL A 151 7.56 5.78 -3.15
C VAL A 151 6.85 4.45 -3.17
N ASP A 152 6.06 4.20 -4.21
CA ASP A 152 5.34 2.94 -4.37
C ASP A 152 6.33 1.77 -4.32
N THR A 153 7.41 1.88 -5.09
CA THR A 153 8.48 0.86 -5.11
C THR A 153 9.10 0.66 -3.72
N ARG A 154 9.34 1.74 -2.97
CA ARG A 154 9.86 1.65 -1.59
C ARG A 154 8.86 0.94 -0.69
N LEU A 155 7.61 1.39 -0.65
CA LEU A 155 6.55 0.86 0.21
C LEU A 155 6.31 -0.63 -0.06
N LEU A 156 6.25 -1.02 -1.33
CA LEU A 156 6.09 -2.43 -1.72
C LEU A 156 7.29 -3.27 -1.29
N LYS A 157 8.53 -2.77 -1.46
CA LYS A 157 9.74 -3.47 -0.97
C LYS A 157 9.80 -3.56 0.55
N GLU A 158 9.40 -2.51 1.27
CA GLU A 158 9.34 -2.50 2.74
C GLU A 158 8.25 -3.47 3.25
N ALA A 159 7.07 -3.46 2.64
CA ALA A 159 5.98 -4.39 2.95
C ALA A 159 6.37 -5.85 2.65
N LYS A 160 7.05 -6.07 1.53
CA LYS A 160 7.60 -7.37 1.12
C LYS A 160 8.80 -7.83 1.96
N GLY A 161 9.51 -6.89 2.56
CA GLY A 161 10.69 -7.19 3.38
C GLY A 161 11.98 -7.36 2.61
N ASP A 162 11.97 -6.96 1.35
CA ASP A 162 13.18 -6.88 0.55
C ASP A 162 14.12 -5.79 1.10
N ILE A 163 13.55 -4.75 1.73
CA ILE A 163 14.29 -3.70 2.46
C ILE A 163 13.65 -3.45 3.82
N ASP A 164 14.46 -2.97 4.77
CA ASP A 164 13.95 -2.53 6.07
C ASP A 164 13.17 -1.21 5.93
N PRO A 165 12.10 -1.01 6.73
CA PRO A 165 11.41 0.27 6.77
C PRO A 165 12.39 1.40 7.15
N VAL A 166 12.18 2.61 6.64
CA VAL A 166 13.09 3.74 6.89
C VAL A 166 12.44 4.97 7.55
N TYR A 167 11.12 5.00 7.68
CA TYR A 167 10.41 6.17 8.21
C TYR A 167 10.45 6.26 9.75
N PHE A 168 10.49 7.48 10.29
CA PHE A 168 10.29 7.76 11.71
C PHE A 168 9.44 9.03 11.89
N GLY A 169 8.27 8.89 12.51
CA GLY A 169 7.37 10.03 12.77
C GLY A 169 7.89 10.96 13.87
N PRO A 170 7.23 12.08 14.16
CA PRO A 170 7.53 12.93 15.31
C PRO A 170 6.92 12.35 16.61
N ALA A 171 7.68 12.37 17.72
CA ALA A 171 7.28 11.78 19.01
C ALA A 171 6.03 12.40 19.61
N SER A 172 5.71 13.64 19.22
CA SER A 172 4.44 14.32 19.44
C SER A 172 4.38 15.57 18.56
N GLU A 173 3.20 16.16 18.39
CA GLU A 173 3.05 17.50 17.78
C GLU A 173 3.94 18.55 18.47
N SER A 174 4.11 18.44 19.79
CA SER A 174 4.97 19.29 20.60
C SER A 174 6.47 18.95 20.52
N SER A 175 6.86 17.93 19.78
CA SER A 175 8.26 17.50 19.61
C SER A 175 8.52 16.98 18.19
N PRO A 176 8.40 17.86 17.17
CA PRO A 176 8.43 17.45 15.76
C PRO A 176 9.79 16.90 15.30
N ASN A 177 10.87 17.28 15.98
CA ASN A 177 12.24 16.85 15.64
C ASN A 177 12.73 15.65 16.47
N THR A 178 11.86 15.04 17.28
CA THR A 178 12.18 13.85 18.06
C THR A 178 11.51 12.65 17.41
N PRO A 179 12.21 11.55 17.07
CA PRO A 179 11.56 10.39 16.49
C PRO A 179 10.51 9.76 17.41
N ALA A 180 9.32 9.52 16.88
CA ALA A 180 8.29 8.66 17.44
C ALA A 180 8.79 7.23 17.45
N ARG A 181 9.42 6.87 18.57
CA ARG A 181 9.45 5.50 19.12
C ARG A 181 9.66 4.35 18.11
N GLY A 182 10.55 4.50 17.13
CA GLY A 182 11.01 3.40 16.27
C GLY A 182 10.89 3.72 14.79
N ILE A 183 11.46 2.85 13.97
CA ILE A 183 11.37 2.95 12.52
C ILE A 183 10.05 2.28 12.07
N GLY A 184 9.42 2.73 10.99
CA GLY A 184 8.16 2.22 10.47
C GLY A 184 8.06 2.38 8.96
N ILE A 185 6.96 1.88 8.38
CA ILE A 185 6.67 2.03 6.94
C ILE A 185 6.05 3.42 6.69
N ILE A 186 4.98 3.74 7.44
CA ILE A 186 4.31 5.04 7.51
C ILE A 186 3.70 5.22 8.91
N ASP A 187 3.51 6.46 9.38
CA ASP A 187 2.73 6.84 10.58
C ASP A 187 1.47 7.63 10.20
N THR A 188 1.52 8.37 9.09
CA THR A 188 0.44 9.16 8.49
C THR A 188 0.52 9.12 6.96
N PRO A 189 -0.59 9.43 6.23
CA PRO A 189 -0.54 9.61 4.79
C PRO A 189 0.43 10.71 4.30
N ASN A 190 0.91 11.60 5.18
CA ASN A 190 1.88 12.63 4.81
C ASN A 190 3.32 12.10 4.79
N ASP A 191 3.59 10.91 5.32
CA ASP A 191 4.95 10.35 5.44
C ASP A 191 5.45 9.71 4.14
N ILE A 192 4.51 9.53 3.22
CA ILE A 192 4.74 9.18 1.82
C ILE A 192 4.81 10.43 0.95
N SER A 193 4.64 11.63 1.53
CA SER A 193 4.96 12.85 0.81
C SER A 193 6.44 12.79 0.51
N LEU A 194 6.74 12.88 -0.77
CA LEU A 194 8.11 13.06 -1.20
C LEU A 194 8.62 14.26 -0.45
N ASP A 195 9.70 14.06 0.29
CA ASP A 195 10.40 15.21 0.84
C ASP A 195 10.65 16.15 -0.30
N GLU A 196 10.87 15.67 -1.54
CA GLU A 196 10.74 16.37 -2.83
C GLU A 196 9.37 17.09 -3.11
N TYR A 197 8.59 17.50 -2.08
CA TYR A 197 7.60 18.61 -1.99
C TYR A 197 7.61 19.46 -0.68
N ALA A 198 8.36 19.08 0.36
CA ALA A 198 8.55 19.80 1.64
C ALA A 198 9.26 21.15 1.56
N ALA A 199 9.98 21.42 0.47
CA ALA A 199 9.87 22.61 -0.36
C ALA A 199 10.92 22.41 -1.49
N ASP A 200 10.90 23.01 -2.66
CA ASP A 200 12.10 23.80 -2.89
C ASP A 200 11.89 24.90 -1.87
N GLY A 201 12.37 24.74 -0.61
CA GLY A 201 13.45 23.85 -0.05
C GLY A 201 13.29 22.41 0.53
N TYR A 202 14.10 21.50 -0.07
CA TYR A 202 14.34 20.13 0.35
C TYR A 202 15.60 20.19 1.17
N VAL A 203 15.54 19.69 2.40
CA VAL A 203 16.71 19.51 3.24
C VAL A 203 16.92 18.03 3.41
N THR A 204 18.04 17.53 2.92
CA THR A 204 18.62 16.27 3.35
C THR A 204 18.94 16.36 4.84
N LEU A 205 18.18 15.67 5.69
CA LEU A 205 18.55 15.45 7.08
C LEU A 205 19.51 14.26 7.17
N GLU A 206 20.82 14.53 7.25
CA GLU A 206 21.78 13.55 7.76
C GLU A 206 21.56 13.42 9.28
N VAL A 207 20.92 12.35 9.73
CA VAL A 207 20.84 12.01 11.15
C VAL A 207 21.71 10.79 11.45
N THR A 208 22.78 11.01 12.20
CA THR A 208 23.63 9.93 12.74
C THR A 208 22.98 9.37 14.01
N TYR A 209 22.52 8.13 13.99
CA TYR A 209 22.20 7.38 15.22
C TYR A 209 23.32 6.37 15.51
N THR A 210 24.08 6.61 16.57
CA THR A 210 25.09 5.68 17.07
C THR A 210 24.46 4.60 17.92
N LYS A 211 24.11 3.46 17.31
CA LYS A 211 24.29 2.14 17.92
C LYS A 211 24.27 1.03 16.87
N ASP A 212 25.40 0.82 16.17
CA ASP A 212 25.75 -0.40 15.38
C ASP A 212 26.18 -0.19 13.90
N GLN A 213 26.67 1.00 13.52
CA GLN A 213 27.42 1.23 12.25
C GLN A 213 26.73 0.79 10.93
N GLN A 214 25.42 1.02 10.77
CA GLN A 214 24.79 0.98 9.45
C GLN A 214 24.58 2.40 8.91
N THR A 215 25.09 2.65 7.70
CA THR A 215 24.90 3.89 6.95
C THR A 215 23.70 3.70 6.02
N LEU A 216 22.60 4.40 6.29
CA LEU A 216 21.44 4.45 5.40
C LEU A 216 21.51 5.71 4.56
N THR A 217 21.66 5.55 3.25
CA THR A 217 21.66 6.63 2.26
C THR A 217 20.25 6.79 1.70
N ALA A 218 19.52 7.82 2.13
CA ALA A 218 18.27 8.21 1.48
C ALA A 218 18.61 8.82 0.11
N THR A 219 18.24 8.12 -0.96
CA THR A 219 18.47 8.54 -2.34
C THR A 219 17.17 9.12 -2.91
N ASN A 220 17.35 10.21 -3.66
CA ASN A 220 16.38 11.04 -4.37
C ASN A 220 15.11 10.33 -4.86
N ILE A 221 13.95 10.99 -4.72
CA ILE A 221 12.64 10.33 -4.74
C ILE A 221 11.74 10.72 -5.94
N TYR A 222 12.28 11.38 -6.97
CA TYR A 222 11.82 11.13 -8.34
C TYR A 222 12.80 10.23 -9.07
N PRO A 223 12.32 9.28 -9.89
CA PRO A 223 13.17 8.73 -10.93
C PRO A 223 13.62 9.90 -11.80
N LYS A 224 14.93 10.14 -11.87
CA LYS A 224 15.49 10.67 -13.10
C LYS A 224 15.18 9.63 -14.18
N LEU A 225 14.11 9.83 -14.92
CA LEU A 225 13.76 8.96 -16.04
C LEU A 225 14.61 9.32 -17.25
N ASP A 226 15.72 8.60 -17.42
CA ASP A 226 16.28 8.42 -18.76
C ASP A 226 15.32 7.50 -19.54
N GLY A 227 14.61 8.06 -20.54
CA GLY A 227 13.80 7.30 -21.51
C GLY A 227 12.32 7.10 -21.17
N GLU A 228 11.60 8.10 -20.64
CA GLU A 228 10.13 7.99 -20.49
C GLU A 228 9.44 7.64 -21.80
N CYS A 229 8.60 6.61 -21.75
CA CYS A 229 7.46 6.52 -22.64
C CYS A 229 6.26 7.18 -21.97
N THR A 230 5.54 8.04 -22.68
CA THR A 230 4.32 8.70 -22.23
C THR A 230 3.12 8.05 -22.88
N ILE A 231 2.04 7.86 -22.13
CA ILE A 231 0.73 7.60 -22.73
C ILE A 231 0.11 8.96 -23.02
N GLU A 232 -0.19 9.20 -24.28
CA GLU A 232 -0.93 10.39 -24.69
C GLU A 232 -2.42 10.17 -24.34
N ASP A 233 -2.98 11.11 -23.60
CA ASP A 233 -4.37 11.20 -23.13
C ASP A 233 -4.72 12.70 -23.23
N THR A 234 -5.33 13.08 -24.35
CA THR A 234 -5.46 14.46 -24.81
C THR A 234 -6.50 15.22 -24.00
N ASP A 235 -7.59 14.58 -23.59
CA ASP A 235 -8.69 15.21 -22.84
C ASP A 235 -8.65 14.95 -21.33
N GLY A 236 -7.81 14.01 -20.89
CA GLY A 236 -7.51 13.74 -19.48
C GLY A 236 -8.58 12.90 -18.79
N ASP A 237 -9.29 12.06 -19.54
CA ASP A 237 -10.35 11.19 -19.00
C ASP A 237 -9.84 9.85 -18.45
N GLY A 238 -8.55 9.57 -18.65
CA GLY A 238 -7.85 8.37 -18.18
C GLY A 238 -7.73 7.25 -19.20
N MET A 239 -8.24 7.42 -20.42
CA MET A 239 -8.03 6.52 -21.55
C MET A 239 -6.88 7.01 -22.47
N PRO A 240 -6.06 6.11 -23.04
CA PRO A 240 -5.05 6.50 -24.04
C PRO A 240 -5.68 6.93 -25.39
N ASP A 241 -5.20 8.00 -26.01
CA ASP A 241 -5.60 8.45 -27.36
C ASP A 241 -5.58 7.30 -28.38
N LYS A 242 -4.55 6.46 -28.32
CA LYS A 242 -4.38 5.31 -29.23
C LYS A 242 -5.40 4.20 -28.96
N TYR A 243 -5.80 4.01 -27.70
CA TYR A 243 -6.86 3.08 -27.33
C TYR A 243 -8.21 3.60 -27.82
N GLU A 244 -8.47 4.88 -27.64
CA GLU A 244 -9.66 5.57 -28.10
C GLU A 244 -9.81 5.52 -29.62
N ASP A 245 -8.74 5.84 -30.36
CA ASP A 245 -8.70 5.72 -31.83
C ASP A 245 -9.00 4.28 -32.30
N MET A 246 -8.55 3.26 -31.53
CA MET A 246 -8.82 1.85 -31.83
C MET A 246 -10.25 1.42 -31.52
N LYS A 247 -10.87 1.98 -30.48
CA LYS A 247 -12.24 1.67 -30.06
C LYS A 247 -13.29 2.53 -30.74
N GLY A 248 -12.87 3.64 -31.37
CA GLY A 248 -13.75 4.61 -32.01
C GLY A 248 -14.33 5.65 -31.05
N PHE A 249 -13.64 5.93 -29.94
CA PHE A 249 -13.93 7.01 -29.00
C PHE A 249 -13.31 8.34 -29.49
N ASP A 250 -13.70 9.47 -28.90
CA ASP A 250 -13.20 10.80 -29.26
C ASP A 250 -12.25 11.33 -28.19
N LYS A 251 -10.95 11.16 -28.43
CA LYS A 251 -9.82 11.63 -27.61
C LYS A 251 -9.77 13.12 -27.24
N ASN A 252 -10.74 13.92 -27.70
CA ASN A 252 -10.85 15.33 -27.34
C ASN A 252 -12.11 15.59 -26.48
N ASN A 253 -12.80 14.55 -26.03
CA ASN A 253 -14.08 14.60 -25.36
C ASN A 253 -14.08 13.76 -24.08
N ALA A 254 -13.59 14.34 -22.98
CA ALA A 254 -13.47 13.65 -21.70
C ALA A 254 -14.79 13.13 -21.07
N ASP A 255 -15.95 13.48 -21.64
CA ASP A 255 -17.23 12.94 -21.20
C ASP A 255 -17.46 11.50 -21.69
N ASP A 256 -16.79 11.04 -22.76
CA ASP A 256 -17.04 9.71 -23.34
C ASP A 256 -16.39 8.56 -22.55
N GLY A 257 -15.32 8.78 -21.80
CA GLY A 257 -14.79 7.81 -20.84
C GLY A 257 -15.77 7.38 -19.76
N ALA A 258 -16.72 8.25 -19.40
CA ALA A 258 -17.79 7.98 -18.44
C ALA A 258 -19.05 7.35 -19.07
N GLU A 259 -19.13 7.24 -20.40
CA GLU A 259 -20.26 6.59 -21.07
C GLU A 259 -20.29 5.09 -20.77
N ILE A 260 -21.50 4.56 -20.56
CA ILE A 260 -21.71 3.14 -20.23
C ILE A 260 -21.63 2.28 -21.49
N ALA A 261 -20.65 1.38 -21.52
CA ALA A 261 -20.45 0.41 -22.56
C ALA A 261 -21.47 -0.73 -22.51
N SER A 262 -21.47 -1.57 -23.56
CA SER A 262 -22.34 -2.76 -23.62
C SER A 262 -22.06 -3.81 -22.54
N SER A 263 -20.89 -3.75 -21.89
CA SER A 263 -20.52 -4.57 -20.74
C SER A 263 -21.30 -4.20 -19.47
N GLY A 264 -21.87 -2.98 -19.40
CA GLY A 264 -22.48 -2.40 -18.22
C GLY A 264 -21.53 -1.57 -17.34
N TYR A 265 -20.26 -1.48 -17.71
CA TYR A 265 -19.24 -0.61 -17.11
C TYR A 265 -18.99 0.62 -17.97
N THR A 266 -18.30 1.65 -17.44
CA THR A 266 -17.88 2.78 -18.27
C THR A 266 -16.77 2.39 -19.26
N ASN A 267 -16.57 3.17 -20.32
CA ASN A 267 -15.47 2.95 -21.26
C ASN A 267 -14.10 2.94 -20.56
N LEU A 268 -13.91 3.82 -19.58
CA LEU A 268 -12.72 3.85 -18.72
C LEU A 268 -12.60 2.58 -17.86
N GLU A 269 -13.67 2.11 -17.23
CA GLU A 269 -13.66 0.90 -16.41
C GLU A 269 -13.33 -0.35 -17.25
N ASP A 270 -13.88 -0.46 -18.46
CA ASP A 270 -13.53 -1.52 -19.40
C ASP A 270 -12.03 -1.49 -19.76
N PHE A 271 -11.46 -0.30 -19.98
CA PHE A 271 -10.02 -0.15 -20.21
C PHE A 271 -9.20 -0.57 -18.99
N LEU A 272 -9.50 -0.04 -17.80
CA LEU A 272 -8.77 -0.34 -16.57
C LEU A 272 -8.85 -1.82 -16.21
N ASN A 273 -10.02 -2.44 -16.35
CA ASN A 273 -10.20 -3.87 -16.12
C ASN A 273 -9.38 -4.70 -17.11
N GLY A 274 -9.38 -4.32 -18.39
CA GLY A 274 -8.59 -5.01 -19.41
C GLY A 274 -7.08 -4.89 -19.18
N VAL A 275 -6.60 -3.77 -18.62
CA VAL A 275 -5.18 -3.66 -18.23
C VAL A 275 -4.90 -4.50 -16.97
N ALA A 276 -5.80 -4.49 -15.99
CA ALA A 276 -5.64 -5.21 -14.73
C ALA A 276 -5.65 -6.74 -14.90
N ASP A 277 -6.50 -7.26 -15.79
CA ASP A 277 -6.58 -8.70 -16.10
C ASP A 277 -5.56 -9.17 -17.16
N GLY A 278 -4.81 -8.23 -17.76
CA GLY A 278 -3.76 -8.49 -18.74
C GLY A 278 -4.27 -8.73 -20.17
N THR A 279 -5.56 -8.56 -20.45
CA THR A 279 -6.11 -8.63 -21.81
C THR A 279 -5.69 -7.44 -22.68
N ILE A 280 -5.35 -6.31 -22.06
CA ILE A 280 -4.78 -5.11 -22.67
C ILE A 280 -3.31 -5.00 -22.25
N THR A 281 -2.40 -5.08 -23.22
CA THR A 281 -0.97 -4.83 -22.98
C THR A 281 -0.71 -3.33 -22.98
N LYS A 282 -0.36 -2.77 -21.82
CA LYS A 282 -0.20 -1.32 -21.66
C LYS A 282 0.88 -0.71 -22.57
N ASP A 283 1.99 -1.42 -22.75
CA ASP A 283 3.14 -1.00 -23.59
C ASP A 283 2.73 -0.65 -25.03
N ASP A 284 1.62 -1.21 -25.52
CA ASP A 284 1.11 -0.91 -26.86
C ASP A 284 0.62 0.53 -26.99
N TYR A 285 0.30 1.20 -25.89
CA TYR A 285 -0.22 2.57 -25.85
C TYR A 285 0.81 3.59 -25.38
N GLU A 286 2.02 3.14 -25.05
CA GLU A 286 3.12 4.00 -24.66
C GLU A 286 3.85 4.59 -25.89
N THR A 287 4.18 5.88 -25.84
CA THR A 287 4.98 6.57 -26.85
C THR A 287 6.38 6.87 -26.29
N THR A 288 7.45 6.37 -26.92
CA THR A 288 8.83 6.73 -26.52
C THR A 288 9.06 8.22 -26.75
N GLY A 289 9.20 9.01 -25.68
CA GLY A 289 8.98 10.45 -25.76
C GLY A 289 9.92 11.30 -24.92
N ILE A 290 11.25 11.16 -25.10
CA ILE A 290 12.14 12.33 -24.91
C ILE A 290 12.95 12.52 -26.19
N ALA A 291 12.43 13.35 -27.10
CA ALA A 291 13.28 13.99 -28.08
C ALA A 291 14.09 15.09 -27.38
N VAL A 292 15.42 14.96 -27.40
CA VAL A 292 16.32 16.02 -26.93
C VAL A 292 16.12 17.23 -27.85
N ALA A 293 15.52 18.30 -27.33
CA ALA A 293 15.34 19.55 -28.06
C ALA A 293 16.69 20.08 -28.58
N THR A 294 16.77 20.36 -29.88
CA THR A 294 17.96 20.95 -30.52
C THR A 294 17.74 22.46 -30.70
N ARG A 295 18.77 23.25 -30.35
CA ARG A 295 18.82 24.72 -30.15
C ARG A 295 18.04 25.62 -31.13
N ASN A 296 17.46 26.70 -30.56
CA ASN A 296 17.44 28.05 -31.15
C ASN A 296 17.97 29.08 -30.13
N ASN A 297 19.01 29.83 -30.51
CA ASN A 297 19.97 30.47 -29.60
C ASN A 297 19.61 31.92 -29.21
N THR A 298 18.34 32.25 -28.93
CA THR A 298 17.91 33.67 -28.85
C THR A 298 16.95 34.03 -27.71
N ALA A 299 16.44 33.08 -26.91
CA ALA A 299 15.54 33.38 -25.79
C ALA A 299 16.10 32.89 -24.45
N ARG A 300 16.04 33.75 -23.41
CA ARG A 300 16.47 33.41 -22.03
C ARG A 300 15.62 32.31 -21.37
N THR A 301 14.41 32.08 -21.88
CA THR A 301 13.53 30.98 -21.51
C THR A 301 12.80 30.53 -22.77
N THR A 302 12.86 29.24 -23.09
CA THR A 302 12.16 28.64 -24.23
C THR A 302 11.29 27.51 -23.72
N TYR A 303 10.08 27.40 -24.26
CA TYR A 303 9.10 26.37 -23.92
C TYR A 303 9.03 25.35 -25.03
N TYR A 304 8.91 24.08 -24.67
CA TYR A 304 8.64 22.99 -25.59
C TYR A 304 7.46 22.16 -25.07
N ASN A 305 6.63 21.65 -25.97
CA ASN A 305 5.66 20.62 -25.62
C ASN A 305 6.36 19.27 -25.40
N VAL A 306 5.60 18.27 -24.94
CA VAL A 306 6.12 16.92 -24.69
C VAL A 306 6.67 16.23 -25.96
N ALA A 307 6.20 16.64 -27.14
CA ALA A 307 6.71 16.18 -28.43
C ALA A 307 8.04 16.86 -28.86
N GLY A 308 8.57 17.79 -28.08
CA GLY A 308 9.82 18.51 -28.37
C GLY A 308 9.67 19.67 -29.36
N GLU A 309 8.44 20.07 -29.69
CA GLU A 309 8.16 21.22 -30.53
C GLU A 309 8.22 22.51 -29.70
N GLN A 310 8.85 23.54 -30.25
CA GLN A 310 8.95 24.83 -29.57
C GLN A 310 7.58 25.52 -29.53
N ILE A 311 7.11 25.90 -28.34
CA ILE A 311 5.87 26.64 -28.13
C ILE A 311 6.17 28.06 -27.63
N SER A 312 5.26 29.00 -27.91
CA SER A 312 5.45 30.42 -27.57
C SER A 312 5.14 30.74 -26.10
N GLN A 313 4.34 29.91 -25.45
CA GLN A 313 3.93 30.02 -24.05
C GLN A 313 3.63 28.62 -23.49
N PRO A 314 3.71 28.42 -22.16
CA PRO A 314 3.27 27.17 -21.53
C PRO A 314 1.81 26.85 -21.86
N GLN A 315 1.51 25.59 -22.10
CA GLN A 315 0.15 25.08 -22.26
C GLN A 315 -0.24 24.29 -21.02
N ARG A 316 -1.56 24.12 -20.79
CA ARG A 316 -2.06 23.21 -19.75
C ARG A 316 -1.48 21.81 -19.94
N GLY A 317 -1.04 21.18 -18.85
CA GLY A 317 -0.29 19.93 -18.89
C GLY A 317 1.22 20.10 -18.74
N ILE A 318 2.00 19.18 -19.30
CA ILE A 318 3.47 19.15 -19.12
C ILE A 318 4.15 20.07 -20.15
N THR A 319 4.91 21.05 -19.66
CA THR A 319 5.75 21.94 -20.49
C THR A 319 7.22 21.75 -20.11
N VAL A 320 8.09 21.59 -21.11
CA VAL A 320 9.54 21.60 -20.90
C VAL A 320 10.06 23.03 -20.99
N VAL A 321 10.67 23.49 -19.91
CA VAL A 321 11.29 24.81 -19.81
C VAL A 321 12.79 24.66 -19.89
N VAL A 322 13.40 25.34 -20.86
CA VAL A 322 14.84 25.48 -20.99
C VAL A 322 15.23 26.91 -20.64
N SER A 323 16.07 27.07 -19.63
CA SER A 323 16.61 28.38 -19.22
C SER A 323 18.14 28.38 -19.22
N GLU A 324 18.73 29.52 -19.56
CA GLU A 324 20.18 29.69 -19.61
C GLU A 324 20.59 30.88 -18.75
N ASN A 325 21.39 30.62 -17.72
CA ASN A 325 21.98 31.64 -16.85
C ASN A 325 23.50 31.49 -16.84
N ALA A 326 24.19 32.50 -17.38
CA ALA A 326 25.67 32.57 -17.38
C ALA A 326 26.37 31.31 -17.93
N GLY A 327 25.79 30.68 -18.97
CA GLY A 327 26.34 29.47 -19.59
C GLY A 327 25.99 28.16 -18.86
N VAL A 328 25.28 28.23 -17.73
CA VAL A 328 24.66 27.08 -17.08
C VAL A 328 23.27 26.86 -17.66
N LYS A 329 23.03 25.63 -18.14
CA LYS A 329 21.75 25.18 -18.68
C LYS A 329 20.93 24.57 -17.57
N ASP A 330 19.68 24.98 -17.45
CA ASP A 330 18.72 24.40 -16.52
C ASP A 330 17.48 23.99 -17.30
N VAL A 331 17.17 22.69 -17.30
CA VAL A 331 16.06 22.07 -18.04
C VAL A 331 15.10 21.50 -17.01
N LYS A 332 13.85 21.98 -17.02
CA LYS A 332 12.82 21.57 -16.06
C LYS A 332 11.56 21.16 -16.79
N LYS A 333 10.96 20.05 -16.38
CA LYS A 333 9.56 19.75 -16.70
C LYS A 333 8.68 20.51 -15.70
N VAL A 334 7.69 21.23 -16.19
CA VAL A 334 6.77 22.04 -15.38
C VAL A 334 5.35 21.61 -15.72
N LEU A 335 4.57 21.25 -14.71
CA LEU A 335 3.14 21.01 -14.86
C LEU A 335 2.41 22.35 -14.76
N THR A 336 1.74 22.76 -15.83
CA THR A 336 1.00 24.03 -15.91
C THR A 336 -0.49 23.75 -15.71
N LYS A 337 -1.12 24.44 -14.73
CA LYS A 337 -2.55 24.32 -14.38
C LYS A 337 -3.47 25.16 -15.27
#